data_AF-A0A090CUN4-F1
#
_entry.id   AF-A0A090CUN4-F1
#
_cell.length_a   1.000
_cell.length_b   1.000
_cell.length_c   1.000
_cell.angle_alpha   90.00
_cell.angle_beta   90.00
_cell.angle_gamma   90.00
#
_symmetry.space_group_name_H-M   'P 1'
#
loop_
_entity.id
_entity.type
_entity.pdbx_description
1 polymer ?
#
loop_
_entity_poly.entity_id
_entity_poly.type
_entity_poly.pdbx_seq_one_letter_code
_entity_poly.pdbx_strand_id
1 'polypeptide(L)'
;MALCAVLHQILRQDRLLALKAEANITQAGDALTRSLTRLWGLLEEVLLHVSLKQSPIICILDALDECDQNDCKELLRKTTNFCKAEREQNTKSKLKLLLTTRPTPPILRELAEVPKISLDPRDNPRDLSSEIELVIQKKLDEMAPRKEWSNDLHVRIREA
;
A
#
# COMPACT_ATOMS: atom_id res chain seq x y z
N MET A 1 -0.87 -1.76 -14.50
CA MET A 1 -1.22 -3.10 -13.95
C MET A 1 -1.75 -3.06 -12.51
N ALA A 2 -1.11 -2.34 -11.58
CA ALA A 2 -1.54 -2.29 -10.17
C ALA A 2 -3.01 -1.84 -9.99
N LEU A 3 -3.44 -0.79 -10.68
CA LEU A 3 -4.80 -0.25 -10.53
C LEU A 3 -5.90 -1.19 -11.06
N CYS A 4 -5.59 -2.00 -12.09
CA CYS A 4 -6.51 -3.06 -12.54
C CYS A 4 -6.76 -4.08 -11.43
N ALA A 5 -5.70 -4.50 -10.73
CA ALA A 5 -5.81 -5.44 -9.63
C ALA A 5 -6.62 -4.85 -8.47
N VAL A 6 -6.39 -3.58 -8.13
CA VAL A 6 -7.16 -2.85 -7.10
C VAL A 6 -8.64 -2.80 -7.46
N LEU A 7 -8.98 -2.33 -8.66
CA LEU A 7 -10.37 -2.26 -9.13
C LEU A 7 -11.02 -3.65 -9.12
N HIS A 8 -10.33 -4.66 -9.66
CA HIS A 8 -10.83 -6.02 -9.66
C HIS A 8 -11.12 -6.52 -8.23
N GLN A 9 -10.25 -6.25 -7.26
CA GLN A 9 -10.47 -6.62 -5.86
C GLN A 9 -11.68 -5.89 -5.26
N ILE A 10 -11.81 -4.58 -5.48
CA ILE A 10 -12.95 -3.78 -4.97
C ILE A 10 -14.27 -4.31 -5.55
N LEU A 11 -14.35 -4.47 -6.86
CA LEU A 11 -15.56 -4.89 -7.54
C LEU A 11 -15.93 -6.35 -7.20
N ARG A 12 -14.92 -7.20 -6.94
CA ARG A 12 -15.18 -8.58 -6.49
C ARG A 12 -15.74 -8.64 -5.07
N GLN A 13 -15.42 -7.67 -4.21
CA GLN A 13 -15.88 -7.63 -2.82
C GLN A 13 -17.29 -7.03 -2.67
N ASP A 14 -17.70 -6.12 -3.56
CA ASP A 14 -19.03 -5.49 -3.52
C ASP A 14 -19.74 -5.59 -4.88
N ARG A 15 -20.76 -6.46 -4.92
CA ARG A 15 -21.60 -6.68 -6.10
C ARG A 15 -22.33 -5.41 -6.57
N LEU A 16 -22.72 -4.52 -5.65
CA LEU A 16 -23.42 -3.28 -6.03
C LEU A 16 -22.46 -2.32 -6.72
N LEU A 17 -21.20 -2.25 -6.27
CA LEU A 17 -20.17 -1.46 -6.95
C LEU A 17 -19.85 -2.06 -8.32
N ALA A 18 -19.77 -3.40 -8.43
CA ALA A 18 -19.59 -4.09 -9.71
C ALA A 18 -20.69 -3.75 -10.72
N LEU A 19 -21.96 -3.83 -10.33
CA LEU A 19 -23.09 -3.50 -11.20
C LEU A 19 -23.06 -2.04 -11.67
N LYS A 20 -22.61 -1.11 -10.82
CA LYS A 20 -22.49 0.31 -11.19
C LYS A 20 -21.32 0.57 -12.13
N ALA A 21 -20.22 -0.16 -11.97
CA ALA A 21 -19.04 -0.04 -12.83
C ALA A 21 -19.20 -0.76 -14.19
N GLU A 22 -20.12 -1.72 -14.30
CA GLU A 22 -20.29 -2.58 -15.46
C GLU A 22 -20.45 -1.80 -16.78
N ALA A 23 -21.35 -0.82 -16.81
CA ALA A 23 -21.60 -0.03 -18.01
C ALA A 23 -20.33 0.66 -18.55
N ASN A 24 -19.52 1.25 -17.67
CA ASN A 24 -18.29 1.94 -18.06
C ASN A 24 -17.18 0.97 -18.46
N ILE A 25 -17.09 -0.19 -17.79
CA ILE A 25 -16.16 -1.25 -18.16
C ILE A 25 -16.50 -1.76 -19.57
N THR A 26 -17.77 -2.05 -19.85
CA THR A 26 -18.23 -2.52 -21.15
C THR A 26 -18.04 -1.47 -22.25
N GLN A 27 -18.32 -0.20 -21.96
CA GLN A 27 -18.14 0.89 -22.92
C GLN A 27 -16.65 1.14 -23.24
N ALA A 28 -15.78 1.09 -22.24
CA ALA A 28 -14.36 1.36 -22.42
C ALA A 28 -13.58 0.18 -23.03
N GLY A 29 -14.04 -1.06 -22.77
CA GLY A 29 -13.43 -2.29 -23.27
C GLY A 29 -11.94 -2.38 -22.99
N ASP A 30 -11.17 -2.92 -23.94
CA ASP A 30 -9.71 -3.09 -23.83
C ASP A 30 -8.94 -1.78 -23.64
N ALA A 31 -9.54 -0.65 -24.04
CA ALA A 31 -8.91 0.65 -23.89
C ALA A 31 -8.94 1.15 -22.44
N LEU A 32 -9.70 0.51 -21.54
CA LEU A 32 -9.68 0.79 -20.11
C LEU A 32 -8.33 0.40 -19.50
N THR A 33 -7.92 -0.86 -19.68
CA THR A 33 -6.71 -1.42 -19.03
C THR A 33 -5.41 -0.86 -19.58
N ARG A 34 -5.46 -0.23 -20.76
CA ARG A 34 -4.33 0.45 -21.41
C ARG A 34 -4.11 1.90 -20.94
N SER A 35 -4.96 2.43 -20.08
CA SER A 35 -4.86 3.82 -19.62
C SER A 35 -5.05 3.93 -18.11
N LEU A 36 -3.98 4.32 -17.42
CA LEU A 36 -4.01 4.59 -15.98
C LEU A 36 -5.02 5.68 -15.65
N THR A 37 -5.09 6.73 -16.47
CA THR A 37 -6.10 7.80 -16.30
C THR A 37 -7.53 7.28 -16.38
N ARG A 38 -7.86 6.37 -17.31
CA ARG A 38 -9.21 5.80 -17.39
C ARG A 38 -9.53 4.89 -16.20
N LEU A 39 -8.57 4.04 -15.81
CA LEU A 39 -8.70 3.19 -14.63
C LEU A 39 -8.91 4.04 -13.36
N TRP A 40 -8.20 5.16 -13.24
CA TRP A 40 -8.36 6.07 -12.11
C TRP A 40 -9.73 6.74 -12.11
N GLY A 41 -10.22 7.20 -13.25
CA GLY A 41 -11.58 7.75 -13.37
C GLY A 41 -12.65 6.74 -12.97
N LEU A 42 -12.49 5.47 -13.36
CA LEU A 42 -13.37 4.39 -12.93
C LEU A 42 -13.31 4.17 -11.41
N LEU A 43 -12.12 4.25 -10.80
CA LEU A 43 -11.98 4.17 -9.35
C LEU A 43 -12.73 5.31 -8.65
N GLU A 44 -12.55 6.55 -9.10
CA GLU A 44 -13.25 7.72 -8.55
C GLU A 44 -14.76 7.57 -8.63
N GLU A 45 -15.28 7.09 -9.76
CA GLU A 45 -16.70 6.81 -9.93
C GLU A 45 -17.21 5.72 -9.00
N VAL A 46 -16.47 4.61 -8.87
CA VAL A 46 -16.80 3.55 -7.90
C VAL A 46 -16.86 4.13 -6.48
N LEU A 47 -15.94 5.00 -6.11
CA LEU A 47 -15.93 5.67 -4.81
C LEU A 47 -17.11 6.61 -4.60
N LEU A 48 -17.63 7.27 -5.64
CA LEU A 48 -18.86 8.08 -5.51
C LEU A 48 -20.04 7.24 -5.01
N HIS A 49 -20.06 5.96 -5.39
CA HIS A 49 -21.12 5.03 -5.04
C HIS A 49 -20.94 4.30 -3.70
N VAL A 50 -19.78 4.43 -3.07
CA VAL A 50 -19.53 3.94 -1.71
C VAL A 50 -20.36 4.79 -0.72
N SER A 51 -21.09 4.11 0.16
CA SER A 51 -21.95 4.75 1.15
C SER A 51 -21.12 5.38 2.27
N LEU A 52 -21.49 6.60 2.70
CA LEU A 52 -20.84 7.29 3.82
C LEU A 52 -20.98 6.56 5.17
N LYS A 53 -21.89 5.58 5.26
CA LYS A 53 -22.06 4.72 6.46
C LYS A 53 -21.13 3.52 6.48
N GLN A 54 -20.49 3.19 5.35
CA GLN A 54 -19.56 2.08 5.26
C GLN A 54 -18.15 2.53 5.69
N SER A 55 -17.34 1.56 6.15
CA SER A 55 -15.92 1.80 6.38
C SER A 55 -15.22 2.18 5.07
N PRO A 56 -14.20 3.04 5.12
CA PRO A 56 -13.44 3.41 3.92
C PRO A 56 -12.77 2.17 3.32
N ILE A 57 -12.61 2.17 2.01
CA ILE A 57 -11.81 1.18 1.31
C ILE A 57 -10.35 1.43 1.69
N ILE A 58 -9.64 0.40 2.17
CA ILE A 58 -8.22 0.49 2.48
C ILE A 58 -7.47 -0.24 1.36
N CYS A 59 -6.64 0.48 0.64
CA CYS A 59 -5.80 -0.06 -0.43
C CYS A 59 -4.34 -0.04 0.01
N ILE A 60 -3.70 -1.20 -0.05
CA ILE A 60 -2.28 -1.36 0.26
C ILE A 60 -1.56 -1.64 -1.05
N LEU A 61 -0.63 -0.77 -1.43
CA LEU A 61 0.24 -0.95 -2.59
C LEU A 61 1.64 -1.28 -2.07
N ASP A 62 2.00 -2.55 -2.21
CA ASP A 62 3.31 -3.06 -1.81
C ASP A 62 4.33 -2.90 -2.94
N ALA A 63 5.59 -2.64 -2.57
CA ALA A 63 6.74 -2.55 -3.47
C ALA A 63 6.50 -1.64 -4.69
N LEU A 64 5.99 -0.42 -4.46
CA LEU A 64 5.59 0.50 -5.53
C LEU A 64 6.73 0.85 -6.51
N ASP A 65 7.99 0.77 -6.07
CA ASP A 65 9.16 0.99 -6.91
C ASP A 65 9.43 -0.12 -7.95
N GLU A 66 8.73 -1.26 -7.88
CA GLU A 66 8.77 -2.33 -8.90
C GLU A 66 7.84 -2.05 -10.08
N CYS A 67 6.97 -1.04 -9.99
CA CYS A 67 6.14 -0.61 -11.11
C CYS A 67 6.95 0.17 -12.16
N ASP A 68 6.43 0.24 -13.39
CA ASP A 68 6.96 1.15 -14.39
C ASP A 68 7.02 2.58 -13.84
N GLN A 69 8.12 3.27 -14.11
CA GLN A 69 8.42 4.56 -13.49
C GLN A 69 7.40 5.65 -13.86
N ASN A 70 6.88 5.64 -15.10
CA ASN A 70 5.91 6.63 -15.54
C ASN A 70 4.53 6.34 -14.93
N ASP A 71 4.11 5.07 -14.94
CA ASP A 71 2.88 4.64 -14.29
C ASP A 71 2.90 4.97 -12.78
N CYS A 72 4.03 4.73 -12.12
CA CYS A 72 4.24 5.02 -10.70
C CYS A 72 4.09 6.52 -10.41
N LYS A 73 4.77 7.37 -11.18
CA LYS A 73 4.65 8.84 -11.04
C LYS A 73 3.21 9.32 -11.27
N GLU A 74 2.55 8.82 -12.32
CA GLU A 74 1.16 9.22 -12.61
C GLU A 74 0.21 8.79 -11.50
N LEU A 75 0.38 7.56 -10.98
CA LEU A 75 -0.40 7.04 -9.86
C LEU A 75 -0.21 7.85 -8.58
N LEU A 76 1.05 8.18 -8.24
CA LEU A 76 1.38 9.00 -7.08
C LEU A 76 0.77 10.40 -7.21
N ARG A 77 0.89 11.03 -8.38
CA ARG A 77 0.30 12.36 -8.62
C ARG A 77 -1.22 12.35 -8.45
N LYS A 78 -1.90 11.35 -9.02
CA LYS A 78 -3.37 11.20 -8.90
C LYS A 78 -3.79 10.94 -7.46
N THR A 79 -3.06 10.08 -6.75
CA THR A 79 -3.28 9.78 -5.33
C THR A 79 -3.12 11.03 -4.46
N THR A 80 -2.02 11.77 -4.63
CA THR A 80 -1.75 12.98 -3.86
C THR A 80 -2.82 14.05 -4.11
N ASN A 81 -3.23 14.24 -5.37
CA ASN A 81 -4.28 15.20 -5.72
C ASN A 81 -5.64 14.80 -5.13
N PHE A 82 -5.99 13.51 -5.19
CA PHE A 82 -7.22 12.99 -4.58
C PHE A 82 -7.25 13.26 -3.07
N CYS A 83 -6.17 12.93 -2.36
CA CYS A 83 -6.04 13.18 -0.92
C CYS A 83 -6.12 14.67 -0.57
N LYS A 84 -5.53 15.55 -1.39
CA LYS A 84 -5.63 17.00 -1.21
C LYS A 84 -7.07 17.49 -1.37
N ALA A 85 -7.75 17.06 -2.44
CA ALA A 85 -9.14 17.42 -2.69
C ALA A 85 -10.09 16.97 -1.57
N GLU A 86 -9.92 15.75 -1.03
CA GLU A 86 -10.72 15.27 0.11
C GLU A 86 -10.47 16.12 1.37
N ARG A 87 -9.22 16.52 1.63
CA ARG A 87 -8.87 17.40 2.76
C ARG A 87 -9.51 18.79 2.63
N GLU A 88 -9.45 19.38 1.44
CA GLU A 88 -10.02 20.69 1.16
C GLU A 88 -11.55 20.71 1.31
N GLN A 89 -12.21 19.61 0.93
CA GLN A 89 -13.66 19.47 1.06
C GLN A 89 -14.12 19.13 2.49
N ASN A 90 -13.19 18.84 3.42
CA ASN A 90 -13.46 18.40 4.79
C ASN A 90 -14.48 17.24 4.87
N THR A 91 -14.43 16.33 3.89
CA THR A 91 -15.32 15.17 3.81
C THR A 91 -14.69 13.95 4.46
N LYS A 92 -15.53 12.99 4.87
CA LYS A 92 -15.03 11.68 5.29
C LYS A 92 -14.46 10.96 4.06
N SER A 93 -13.16 10.68 4.10
CA SER A 93 -12.48 9.98 3.04
C SER A 93 -13.06 8.59 2.81
N LYS A 94 -13.33 8.26 1.55
CA LYS A 94 -13.85 6.94 1.14
C LYS A 94 -12.75 5.95 0.78
N LEU A 95 -11.53 6.43 0.58
CA LEU A 95 -10.36 5.65 0.19
C LEU A 95 -9.16 6.02 1.06
N LYS A 96 -8.58 5.03 1.75
CA LYS A 96 -7.30 5.16 2.43
C LYS A 96 -6.24 4.37 1.68
N LEU A 97 -5.09 4.98 1.46
CA LEU A 97 -3.97 4.39 0.74
C LEU A 97 -2.77 4.23 1.68
N LEU A 98 -2.21 3.01 1.72
CA LEU A 98 -0.94 2.70 2.35
C LEU A 98 0.03 2.24 1.26
N LEU A 99 1.16 2.91 1.14
CA LEU A 99 2.15 2.66 0.10
C LEU A 99 3.45 2.22 0.75
N THR A 100 4.07 1.15 0.25
CA THR A 100 5.44 0.78 0.59
C THR A 100 6.31 0.94 -0.66
N THR A 101 7.54 1.41 -0.48
CA THR A 101 8.47 1.66 -1.58
C THR A 101 9.88 1.82 -1.06
N ARG A 102 10.88 1.43 -1.86
CA ARG A 102 12.25 1.91 -1.65
C ARG A 102 12.34 3.42 -1.90
N PRO A 103 13.16 4.16 -1.14
CA PRO A 103 13.25 5.62 -1.22
C PRO A 103 14.10 6.08 -2.42
N THR A 104 13.62 5.87 -3.65
CA THR A 104 14.32 6.35 -4.85
C THR A 104 14.08 7.85 -5.06
N PRO A 105 15.05 8.63 -5.60
CA PRO A 105 14.89 10.07 -5.78
C PRO A 105 13.62 10.50 -6.55
N PRO A 106 13.19 9.82 -7.63
CA PRO A 106 11.94 10.16 -8.32
C PRO A 106 10.71 10.00 -7.44
N ILE A 107 10.63 8.90 -6.68
CA ILE A 107 9.48 8.60 -5.81
C ILE A 107 9.45 9.58 -4.63
N LEU A 108 10.61 9.87 -4.03
CA LEU A 108 10.71 10.82 -2.91
C LEU A 108 10.25 12.23 -3.28
N ARG A 109 10.47 12.66 -4.53
CA ARG A 109 10.00 13.95 -5.04
C ARG A 109 8.48 14.00 -5.13
N GLU A 110 7.85 12.95 -5.68
CA GLU A 110 6.38 12.87 -5.77
C GLU A 110 5.72 12.74 -4.38
N LEU A 111 6.43 12.13 -3.42
CA LEU A 111 5.99 11.95 -2.02
C LEU A 111 6.51 13.05 -1.08
N ALA A 112 6.89 14.22 -1.59
CA ALA A 112 7.43 15.30 -0.76
C ALA A 112 6.42 15.81 0.27
N GLU A 113 5.16 15.98 -0.13
CA GLU A 113 4.09 16.55 0.69
C GLU A 113 3.17 15.49 1.33
N VAL A 114 3.47 14.21 1.10
CA VAL A 114 2.70 13.09 1.63
C VAL A 114 3.28 12.66 2.98
N PRO A 115 2.45 12.44 4.02
CA PRO A 115 2.92 11.87 5.28
C PRO A 115 3.62 10.53 5.02
N LYS A 116 4.87 10.40 5.47
CA LYS A 116 5.68 9.21 5.26
C LYS A 116 6.41 8.83 6.53
N ILE A 117 6.55 7.52 6.72
CA ILE A 117 7.35 6.93 7.77
C ILE A 117 8.57 6.34 7.06
N SER A 118 9.76 6.80 7.43
CA SER A 118 10.98 6.16 6.97
C SER A 118 11.28 4.99 7.90
N LEU A 119 11.48 3.82 7.31
CA LEU A 119 12.00 2.64 7.99
C LEU A 119 13.49 2.47 7.73
N ASP A 120 14.16 3.53 7.23
CA ASP A 120 15.59 3.48 6.99
C ASP A 120 16.34 3.53 8.32
N PRO A 121 17.15 2.51 8.64
CA PRO A 121 17.91 2.48 9.89
C PRO A 121 18.87 3.66 10.07
N ARG A 122 19.25 4.33 8.96
CA ARG A 122 20.12 5.51 9.01
C ARG A 122 19.41 6.74 9.58
N ASP A 123 18.07 6.77 9.55
CA ASP A 123 17.29 7.92 10.02
C ASP A 123 17.11 7.91 11.55
N ASN A 124 17.19 6.74 12.20
CA ASN A 124 17.22 6.61 13.66
C ASN A 124 18.18 5.50 14.13
N PRO A 125 19.50 5.75 14.10
CA PRO A 125 20.51 4.71 14.33
C PRO A 125 20.59 4.24 15.79
N ARG A 126 19.98 4.98 16.74
CA ARG A 126 20.08 4.68 18.17
C ARG A 126 19.30 3.43 18.60
N ASP A 127 18.33 2.99 17.80
CA ASP A 127 17.44 1.86 18.14
C ASP A 127 17.68 0.60 17.28
N LEU A 128 18.57 0.65 16.28
CA LEU A 128 18.71 -0.46 15.33
C LEU A 128 19.26 -1.74 15.99
N SER A 129 20.27 -1.63 16.85
CA SER A 129 20.88 -2.80 17.49
C SER A 129 19.89 -3.53 18.40
N SER A 130 19.11 -2.79 19.19
CA SER A 130 18.09 -3.36 20.08
C SER A 130 16.90 -3.92 19.30
N GLU A 131 16.50 -3.30 18.19
CA GLU A 131 15.48 -3.85 17.27
C GLU A 131 15.94 -5.16 16.63
N ILE A 132 17.19 -5.23 16.17
CA ILE A 132 17.78 -6.47 15.62
C ILE A 132 17.80 -7.56 16.69
N GLU A 133 18.28 -7.25 17.90
CA GLU A 133 18.34 -8.20 19.01
C GLU A 133 16.96 -8.74 19.37
N LEU A 134 15.94 -7.87 19.40
CA LEU A 134 14.55 -8.26 19.64
C LEU A 134 14.03 -9.23 18.57
N VAL A 135 14.32 -8.97 17.29
CA VAL A 135 13.92 -9.84 16.18
C VAL A 135 14.64 -11.18 16.23
N ILE A 136 15.95 -11.18 16.54
CA ILE A 136 16.74 -12.41 16.72
C ILE A 136 16.15 -13.24 17.86
N GLN A 137 15.93 -12.65 19.03
CA GLN A 137 15.38 -13.36 20.18
C GLN A 137 14.01 -13.96 19.86
N LYS A 138 13.13 -13.19 19.22
CA LYS A 138 11.82 -13.70 18.79
C LYS A 138 11.94 -14.86 17.79
N LYS A 139 12.89 -14.79 16.85
CA LYS A 139 13.13 -15.88 15.89
C LYS A 139 13.67 -17.14 16.57
N LEU A 140 14.55 -17.00 17.55
CA LEU A 140 15.05 -18.12 18.35
C LEU A 140 13.91 -18.77 19.13
N ASP A 141 13.04 -17.98 19.75
CA ASP A 141 11.87 -18.47 20.50
C ASP A 141 10.86 -19.18 19.59
N GLU A 142 10.62 -18.70 18.37
CA GLU A 142 9.77 -19.36 17.35
C GLU A 142 10.36 -20.70 16.87
N MET A 143 11.69 -20.85 16.91
CA MET A 143 12.41 -22.04 16.44
C MET A 143 12.68 -23.07 17.53
N ALA A 144 12.68 -22.69 18.81
CA ALA A 144 12.92 -23.57 19.95
C ALA A 144 11.94 -24.77 20.04
N PRO A 145 10.64 -24.66 19.71
CA PRO A 145 9.73 -25.81 19.73
C PRO A 145 9.93 -26.79 18.55
N ARG A 146 10.69 -26.41 17.51
CA ARG A 146 10.76 -27.15 16.24
C ARG A 146 11.99 -28.06 16.11
N LYS A 147 12.96 -27.92 17.01
CA LYS A 147 14.18 -28.73 17.05
C LYS A 147 14.55 -28.86 18.52
N GLU A 148 14.95 -30.05 18.93
CA GLU A 148 15.60 -30.26 20.22
C GLU A 148 16.99 -29.59 20.17
N TRP A 149 17.04 -28.26 20.27
CA TRP A 149 18.30 -27.54 20.35
C TRP A 149 18.90 -27.86 21.73
N SER A 150 20.12 -28.41 21.75
CA SER A 150 20.86 -28.60 23.00
C SER A 150 20.93 -27.27 23.76
N ASN A 151 20.66 -27.30 25.07
CA ASN A 151 20.70 -26.13 25.95
C ASN A 151 22.02 -25.34 25.85
N ASP A 152 23.11 -25.98 25.42
CA ASP A 152 24.41 -25.35 25.16
C ASP A 152 24.36 -24.26 24.07
N LEU A 153 23.54 -24.44 23.03
CA LEU A 153 23.42 -23.44 21.95
C LEU A 153 22.61 -22.21 22.38
N HIS A 154 21.61 -22.40 23.26
CA HIS A 154 20.80 -21.30 23.79
C HIS A 154 21.62 -20.35 24.67
N VAL A 155 22.57 -20.90 25.45
CA VAL A 155 23.48 -20.10 26.29
C VAL A 155 24.46 -19.33 25.41
N ARG A 156 25.06 -19.99 24.41
CA ARG A 156 26.09 -19.37 23.57
C ARG A 156 25.59 -18.28 22.63
N ILE A 157 24.32 -18.31 22.22
CA ILE A 157 23.71 -17.25 21.42
C ILE A 157 23.31 -16.05 22.29
N ARG A 158 23.05 -16.26 23.58
CA ARG A 158 22.66 -15.20 24.52
C ARG A 158 23.85 -14.44 25.11
N GLU A 159 25.05 -15.01 25.03
CA GLU A 159 26.31 -14.44 25.57
C GLU A 159 27.22 -13.80 24.51
N ALA A 160 26.82 -13.78 23.23
CA ALA A 160 27.59 -13.22 22.11
C ALA A 160 26.91 -11.98 21.53
#